data_AF-A0A5N0EM33-F1
#
_entry.id   AF-A0A5N0EM33-F1
#
_cell.length_a   1.000
_cell.length_b   1.000
_cell.length_c   1.000
_cell.angle_alpha   90.00
_cell.angle_beta   90.00
_cell.angle_gamma   90.00
#
_symmetry.space_group_name_H-M   'P 1'
#
loop_
_entity.id
_entity.type
_entity.pdbx_description
1 polymer ?
#
loop_
_entity_poly.entity_id
_entity_poly.type
_entity_poly.pdbx_seq_one_letter_code
_entity_poly.pdbx_strand_id
1 'polypeptide(L)'
;MAAEEDGVVVDLDAHRRSEPRRNRVETPAPREVATVSPLLRSVYGEVLRDERRDQDRTLAEVADAVGMSKQYLSEIERGRKEASSEMLHSICDALGMPVESLLFRGARRLGALRQLRRRPIAEAHVQLLAA
;
A
#
# COMPACT_ATOMS: atom_id res chain seq x y z
N MET A 1 23.02 17.46 28.56
CA MET A 1 23.07 17.48 27.09
C MET A 1 21.94 16.60 26.59
N ALA A 2 20.78 17.19 26.33
CA ALA A 2 19.66 16.51 25.69
C ALA A 2 19.52 17.16 24.30
N ALA A 3 19.57 16.33 23.26
CA ALA A 3 19.29 16.77 21.90
C ALA A 3 17.77 16.82 21.72
N GLU A 4 17.26 18.01 21.39
CA GLU A 4 15.89 18.21 20.94
C GLU A 4 15.79 17.67 19.51
N GLU A 5 14.99 16.63 19.31
CA GLU A 5 14.58 16.18 17.99
C GLU A 5 13.43 17.08 17.50
N ASP A 6 13.76 18.00 16.62
CA ASP A 6 12.83 18.93 15.98
C ASP A 6 11.99 18.16 14.93
N GLY A 7 10.86 17.61 15.39
CA GLY A 7 9.93 16.87 14.54
C GLY A 7 9.18 17.82 13.61
N VAL A 8 9.48 17.77 12.32
CA VAL A 8 8.70 18.48 11.29
C VAL A 8 7.32 17.79 11.16
N VAL A 9 6.31 18.40 11.78
CA VAL A 9 4.91 18.04 11.58
C VAL A 9 4.45 18.67 10.26
N VAL A 10 4.31 17.84 9.21
CA VAL A 10 3.72 18.29 7.95
C VAL A 10 2.20 18.28 8.11
N ASP A 11 1.61 19.46 8.28
CA ASP A 11 0.16 19.66 8.28
C ASP A 11 -0.39 19.47 6.85
N LEU A 12 -0.95 18.28 6.58
CA LEU A 12 -1.52 17.91 5.28
C LEU A 12 -2.88 18.57 4.99
N ASP A 13 -3.51 19.24 5.97
CA ASP A 13 -4.88 19.76 5.87
C ASP A 13 -4.96 21.24 5.44
N ALA A 14 -3.80 21.89 5.25
CA ALA A 14 -3.71 23.35 5.05
C ALA A 14 -4.26 23.91 3.72
N HIS A 15 -4.84 23.10 2.82
CA HIS A 15 -5.29 23.56 1.49
C HIS A 15 -6.80 23.81 1.34
N ARG A 16 -7.59 23.90 2.41
CA ARG A 16 -9.04 24.19 2.32
C ARG A 16 -9.48 25.44 3.08
N ARG A 17 -9.33 26.61 2.45
CA ARG A 17 -10.14 27.82 2.67
C ARG A 17 -10.31 28.49 1.29
N SER A 18 -11.43 28.99 0.79
CA SER A 18 -12.80 29.21 1.28
C SER A 18 -13.60 29.84 0.12
N GLU A 19 -14.81 29.34 -0.21
CA GLU A 19 -15.86 30.14 -0.86
C GLU A 19 -17.23 29.77 -0.27
N PRO A 20 -18.09 30.74 0.10
CA PRO A 20 -19.41 30.46 0.66
C PRO A 20 -20.41 30.31 -0.50
N ARG A 21 -20.75 29.07 -0.86
CA ARG A 21 -21.83 28.81 -1.83
C ARG A 21 -23.14 28.50 -1.11
N ARG A 22 -23.97 29.53 -1.10
CA ARG A 22 -25.40 29.61 -0.81
C ARG A 22 -26.13 28.27 -0.99
N ASN A 23 -26.77 27.84 0.11
CA ASN A 23 -27.77 26.79 0.27
C ASN A 23 -28.41 26.27 -1.04
N ARG A 24 -27.83 25.22 -1.62
CA ARG A 24 -28.49 24.36 -2.61
C ARG A 24 -28.76 23.05 -1.90
N VAL A 25 -30.03 22.66 -1.81
CA VAL A 25 -30.41 21.32 -1.33
C VAL A 25 -29.87 20.33 -2.36
N GLU A 26 -28.65 19.85 -2.14
CA GLU A 26 -28.07 18.74 -2.88
C GLU A 26 -28.78 17.47 -2.41
N THR A 27 -29.59 16.91 -3.30
CA THR A 27 -30.08 15.54 -3.18
C THR A 27 -28.87 14.63 -2.92
N PRO A 28 -28.87 13.76 -1.89
CA PRO A 28 -27.67 13.03 -1.53
C PRO A 28 -27.24 12.14 -2.70
N ALA A 29 -26.08 12.45 -3.26
CA ALA A 29 -25.44 11.63 -4.28
C ALA A 29 -25.30 10.18 -3.76
N PRO A 30 -25.39 9.17 -4.63
CA PRO A 30 -25.21 7.78 -4.22
C PRO A 30 -23.88 7.67 -3.48
N ARG A 31 -23.90 7.20 -2.22
CA ARG A 31 -22.72 7.08 -1.35
C ARG A 31 -21.53 6.56 -2.16
N GLU A 32 -20.59 7.46 -2.44
CA GLU A 32 -19.28 7.12 -2.97
C GLU A 32 -18.70 6.12 -1.97
N VAL A 33 -18.65 4.84 -2.36
CA VAL A 33 -18.03 3.81 -1.53
C VAL A 33 -16.59 4.26 -1.37
N ALA A 34 -16.25 4.82 -0.21
CA ALA A 34 -14.89 5.21 0.10
C ALA A 34 -14.03 3.95 0.08
N THR A 35 -13.50 3.60 -1.09
CA THR A 35 -12.62 2.45 -1.25
C THR A 35 -11.35 2.80 -0.49
N VAL A 36 -11.24 2.29 0.74
CA VAL A 36 -10.10 2.54 1.63
C VAL A 36 -8.82 2.22 0.84
N SER A 37 -7.92 3.20 0.69
CA SER A 37 -6.61 2.97 0.08
C SER A 37 -5.90 1.83 0.82
N PRO A 38 -5.27 0.88 0.09
CA PRO A 38 -4.60 -0.25 0.72
C PRO A 38 -3.52 0.26 1.67
N LEU A 39 -3.34 -0.47 2.77
CA LEU A 39 -2.33 -0.13 3.77
C LEU A 39 -0.94 -0.50 3.25
N LEU A 40 0.07 0.29 3.60
CA LEU A 40 1.44 0.08 3.12
C LEU A 40 1.97 -1.32 3.47
N ARG A 41 1.68 -1.81 4.69
CA ARG A 41 2.03 -3.19 5.09
C ARG A 41 1.47 -4.26 4.17
N SER A 42 0.29 -4.06 3.60
CA SER A 42 -0.30 -5.01 2.65
C SER A 42 0.43 -4.99 1.33
N VAL A 43 0.72 -3.79 0.81
CA VAL A 43 1.44 -3.60 -0.45
C VAL A 43 2.86 -4.15 -0.37
N TYR A 44 3.60 -3.82 0.68
CA TYR A 44 4.95 -4.34 0.87
C TYR A 44 4.95 -5.84 1.14
N GLY A 45 4.00 -6.34 1.95
CA GLY A 45 3.85 -7.77 2.19
C GLY A 45 3.64 -8.57 0.90
N GLU A 46 2.82 -8.05 -0.03
CA GLU A 46 2.62 -8.67 -1.34
C GLU A 46 3.89 -8.67 -2.18
N VAL A 47 4.63 -7.55 -2.23
CA VAL A 47 5.89 -7.47 -2.98
C VAL A 47 6.92 -8.48 -2.45
N LEU A 48 7.07 -8.58 -1.12
CA LEU A 48 7.99 -9.54 -0.49
C LEU A 48 7.57 -10.99 -0.79
N ARG A 49 6.27 -11.26 -0.75
CA ARG A 49 5.71 -12.57 -1.06
C ARG A 49 5.94 -12.96 -2.52
N ASP A 50 5.77 -12.02 -3.44
CA ASP A 50 5.98 -12.22 -4.87
C ASP A 50 7.46 -12.52 -5.13
N GLU A 51 8.37 -11.70 -4.59
CA GLU A 51 9.82 -11.93 -4.71
C GLU A 51 10.25 -13.30 -4.15
N ARG A 52 9.75 -13.69 -2.96
CA ARG A 52 10.05 -15.01 -2.39
C ARG A 52 9.60 -16.15 -3.30
N ARG A 53 8.41 -16.01 -3.91
CA ARG A 53 7.83 -17.03 -4.79
C ARG A 53 8.53 -17.11 -6.13
N ASP A 54 8.98 -15.98 -6.67
CA ASP A 54 9.76 -15.92 -7.90
C ASP A 54 11.12 -16.64 -7.74
N GLN A 55 11.61 -16.76 -6.50
CA GLN A 55 12.79 -17.55 -6.14
C GLN A 55 12.48 -19.01 -5.79
N ASP A 56 11.22 -19.46 -5.90
CA ASP A 56 10.73 -20.77 -5.44
C ASP A 56 11.05 -21.10 -3.97
N ARG A 57 11.32 -20.08 -3.14
CA ARG A 57 11.66 -20.26 -1.73
C ARG A 57 10.43 -20.40 -0.85
N THR A 58 10.51 -21.23 0.16
CA THR A 58 9.45 -21.40 1.16
C THR A 58 9.50 -20.31 2.23
N LEU A 59 8.37 -20.10 2.92
CA LEU A 59 8.33 -19.22 4.10
C LEU A 59 9.32 -19.65 5.19
N ALA A 60 9.58 -20.96 5.34
CA ALA A 60 10.50 -21.45 6.36
C ALA A 60 11.94 -21.04 6.03
N GLU A 61 12.39 -21.27 4.80
CA GLU A 61 13.74 -20.92 4.35
C GLU A 61 14.08 -19.43 4.50
N VAL A 62 13.11 -18.54 4.26
CA VAL A 62 13.33 -17.10 4.43
C VAL A 62 13.24 -16.71 5.90
N ALA A 63 12.27 -17.24 6.64
CA ALA A 63 12.11 -16.94 8.07
C ALA A 63 13.34 -17.37 8.87
N ASP A 64 13.90 -18.54 8.58
CA ASP A 64 15.13 -19.04 9.21
C ASP A 64 16.33 -18.12 8.90
N ALA A 65 16.44 -17.63 7.65
CA ALA A 65 17.52 -16.72 7.24
C ALA A 65 17.50 -15.37 7.99
N VAL A 66 16.32 -14.90 8.43
CA VAL A 66 16.18 -13.64 9.19
C VAL A 66 15.99 -13.86 10.70
N GLY A 67 16.06 -15.11 11.18
CA GLY A 67 15.87 -15.43 12.60
C GLY A 67 14.44 -15.18 13.11
N MET A 68 13.44 -15.32 12.25
CA MET A 68 12.02 -15.09 12.57
C MET A 68 11.23 -16.40 12.54
N SER A 69 10.04 -16.39 13.15
CA SER A 69 9.12 -17.51 12.97
C SER A 69 8.47 -17.48 11.59
N LYS A 70 8.22 -18.67 11.02
CA LYS A 70 7.42 -18.83 9.80
C LYS A 70 6.08 -18.11 9.90
N GLN A 71 5.39 -18.20 11.04
CA GLN A 71 4.10 -17.51 11.24
C GLN A 71 4.26 -16.00 11.11
N TYR A 72 5.29 -15.43 11.72
CA TYR A 72 5.51 -13.99 11.73
C TYR A 72 5.78 -13.44 10.33
N LEU A 73 6.71 -14.04 9.57
CA LEU A 73 6.93 -13.68 8.16
C LEU A 73 5.63 -13.80 7.34
N SER A 74 4.85 -14.83 7.63
CA SER A 74 3.57 -15.05 6.96
C SER A 74 2.52 -13.97 7.30
N GLU A 75 2.52 -13.42 8.50
CA GLU A 75 1.67 -12.28 8.87
C GLU A 75 2.13 -11.00 8.17
N ILE A 76 3.43 -10.79 8.02
CA ILE A 76 4.02 -9.68 7.26
C ILE A 76 3.61 -9.77 5.77
N GLU A 77 3.83 -10.91 5.12
CA GLU A 77 3.49 -11.11 3.70
C GLU A 77 2.00 -10.90 3.37
N ARG A 78 1.13 -11.00 4.37
CA ARG A 78 -0.31 -10.77 4.22
C ARG A 78 -0.75 -9.38 4.68
N GLY A 79 0.18 -8.53 5.12
CA GLY A 79 -0.12 -7.22 5.67
C GLY A 79 -0.97 -7.27 6.93
N ARG A 80 -0.83 -8.30 7.76
CA ARG A 80 -1.49 -8.37 9.08
C ARG A 80 -0.68 -7.72 10.19
N LYS A 81 0.63 -7.57 10.01
CA LYS A 81 1.54 -6.91 10.94
C LYS A 81 2.23 -5.73 10.27
N GLU A 82 2.47 -4.69 11.05
CA GLU A 82 3.43 -3.65 10.68
C GLU A 82 4.83 -4.22 10.91
N ALA A 83 5.67 -4.14 9.88
CA ALA A 83 7.08 -4.46 9.98
C ALA A 83 7.85 -3.16 10.20
N SER A 84 8.83 -3.18 11.12
CA SER A 84 9.74 -2.05 11.27
C SER A 84 10.63 -1.94 10.03
N SER A 85 11.28 -0.78 9.88
CA SER A 85 12.23 -0.56 8.79
C SER A 85 13.39 -1.55 8.82
N GLU A 86 13.90 -1.89 10.02
CA GLU A 86 14.95 -2.90 10.21
C GLU A 86 14.48 -4.28 9.78
N MET A 87 13.25 -4.66 10.13
CA MET A 87 12.69 -5.95 9.71
C MET A 87 12.48 -6.03 8.20
N LEU A 88 11.98 -4.95 7.58
CA LEU A 88 11.86 -4.89 6.12
C LEU A 88 13.24 -5.02 5.45
N HIS A 89 14.26 -4.36 5.99
CA HIS A 89 15.63 -4.46 5.50
C HIS A 89 16.15 -5.90 5.59
N SER A 90 16.04 -6.54 6.76
CA SER A 90 16.47 -7.93 6.96
C SER A 90 15.78 -8.92 6.00
N ILE A 91 14.48 -8.76 5.76
CA ILE A 91 13.75 -9.62 4.81
C ILE A 91 14.21 -9.35 3.37
N CYS A 92 14.42 -8.08 3.00
CA CYS A 92 14.96 -7.71 1.69
C CYS A 92 16.35 -8.32 1.47
N ASP A 93 17.24 -8.21 2.44
CA ASP A 93 18.59 -8.80 2.41
C ASP A 93 18.53 -10.32 2.29
N ALA A 94 17.67 -10.99 3.05
CA ALA A 94 17.50 -12.43 2.97
C ALA A 94 16.95 -12.89 1.61
N LEU A 95 16.22 -12.03 0.90
CA LEU A 95 15.74 -12.25 -0.46
C LEU A 95 16.75 -11.76 -1.52
N GLY A 96 17.90 -11.21 -1.15
CA GLY A 96 18.87 -10.65 -2.11
C GLY A 96 18.30 -9.47 -2.92
N MET A 97 17.29 -8.79 -2.38
CA MET A 97 16.58 -7.70 -3.03
C MET A 97 16.94 -6.37 -2.34
N PRO A 98 17.33 -5.32 -3.08
CA PRO A 98 17.56 -4.00 -2.48
C PRO A 98 16.24 -3.38 -2.00
N VAL A 99 16.26 -2.64 -0.89
CA VAL A 99 15.07 -2.00 -0.31
C VAL A 99 14.42 -0.99 -1.27
N GLU A 100 15.21 -0.34 -2.12
CA GLU A 100 14.75 0.55 -3.18
C GLU A 100 13.81 -0.18 -4.15
N SER A 101 14.06 -1.46 -4.42
CA SER A 101 13.17 -2.30 -5.25
C SER A 101 11.82 -2.51 -4.55
N LEU A 102 11.82 -2.79 -3.24
CA LEU A 102 10.58 -2.90 -2.46
C LEU A 102 9.75 -1.61 -2.54
N LEU A 103 10.39 -0.46 -2.32
CA LEU A 103 9.75 0.85 -2.38
C LEU A 103 9.20 1.15 -3.77
N PHE A 104 10.01 0.93 -4.82
CA PHE A 104 9.61 1.16 -6.20
C PHE A 104 8.45 0.28 -6.64
N ARG A 105 8.53 -1.04 -6.36
CA ARG A 105 7.44 -1.98 -6.67
C ARG A 105 6.18 -1.65 -5.90
N GLY A 106 6.30 -1.26 -4.62
CA GLY A 106 5.17 -0.82 -3.80
C GLY A 106 4.50 0.43 -4.35
N ALA A 107 5.27 1.47 -4.70
CA ALA A 107 4.77 2.69 -5.30
C ALA A 107 4.06 2.42 -6.64
N ARG A 108 4.64 1.55 -7.49
CA ARG A 108 4.00 1.12 -8.75
C ARG A 108 2.66 0.43 -8.51
N ARG A 109 2.58 -0.48 -7.53
CA ARG A 109 1.34 -1.20 -7.19
C ARG A 109 0.26 -0.24 -6.69
N LEU A 110 0.61 0.71 -5.82
CA LEU A 110 -0.29 1.78 -5.37
C LEU A 110 -0.79 2.64 -6.53
N GLY A 111 0.11 3.03 -7.44
CA GLY A 111 -0.23 3.78 -8.65
C GLY A 111 -1.22 3.03 -9.55
N ALA A 112 -0.99 1.73 -9.77
CA ALA A 112 -1.88 0.88 -10.56
C ALA A 112 -3.27 0.75 -9.92
N LEU A 113 -3.34 0.51 -8.60
CA LEU A 113 -4.61 0.45 -7.86
C LEU A 113 -5.38 1.77 -7.93
N ARG A 114 -4.68 2.91 -7.88
CA ARG A 114 -5.29 4.23 -8.08
C ARG A 114 -5.85 4.39 -9.50
N GLN A 115 -5.16 3.93 -10.52
CA GLN A 115 -5.64 3.99 -11.91
C GLN A 115 -6.89 3.14 -12.12
N LEU A 116 -6.91 1.92 -11.58
CA LEU A 116 -8.08 1.04 -11.65
C LEU A 116 -9.31 1.65 -10.99
N ARG A 117 -9.13 2.33 -9.85
CA ARG A 117 -10.22 3.06 -9.17
C ARG A 117 -10.71 4.28 -9.95
N ARG A 118 -9.86 4.90 -10.77
CA ARG A 118 -10.20 6.10 -11.55
C ARG A 118 -10.87 5.79 -12.89
N ARG A 119 -10.84 4.55 -13.38
CA ARG A 119 -11.59 4.17 -14.59
C ARG A 119 -13.10 4.19 -14.29
N PRO A 120 -13.88 5.11 -14.89
CA PRO A 120 -15.32 5.09 -14.70
C PRO A 120 -15.90 3.82 -15.31
N ILE A 121 -16.79 3.16 -14.56
CA ILE A 121 -17.54 1.95 -14.98
C ILE A 121 -18.34 2.18 -16.28
N ALA A 122 -18.51 3.44 -16.69
CA ALA A 122 -19.28 3.85 -17.86
C ALA A 122 -18.77 3.29 -19.21
N GLU A 123 -17.50 2.92 -19.35
CA GLU A 123 -17.00 2.35 -20.62
C GLU A 123 -17.26 0.85 -20.78
N ALA A 124 -17.56 0.12 -19.70
CA ALA A 124 -17.73 -1.33 -19.76
C ALA A 124 -19.12 -1.78 -20.28
N HIS A 125 -20.11 -0.88 -20.39
CA HIS A 125 -21.48 -1.23 -20.81
C HIS A 125 -21.80 -0.89 -22.27
N VAL A 126 -20.89 -0.24 -23.02
CA VAL A 126 -21.20 0.21 -24.40
C VAL A 126 -20.93 -0.89 -25.45
N GLN A 127 -20.30 -2.01 -25.09
CA GLN A 127 -19.92 -3.05 -26.06
C GLN A 127 -20.84 -4.29 -26.14
N LEU A 128 -21.96 -4.35 -25.39
CA LEU A 128 -22.88 -5.51 -25.46
C LEU A 128 -24.23 -5.23 -26.16
N LEU A 129 -24.45 -4.05 -26.73
CA LEU A 129 -25.71 -3.71 -27.42
C LEU A 129 -25.54 -3.32 -28.90
N ALA A 130 -24.46 -3.79 -29.53
CA ALA A 130 -24.28 -3.70 -30.98
C ALA A 130 -24.08 -5.11 -31.56
N ALA A 131 -25.17 -5.89 -31.60
CA ALA A 131 -25.28 -7.12 -32.38
C ALA A 131 -26.72 -7.26 -32.89
#